data_AF-A0A7C2ACR3-F1
#
_entry.id   AF-A0A7C2ACR3-F1
#
_cell.length_a   1.000
_cell.length_b   1.000
_cell.length_c   1.000
_cell.angle_alpha   90.00
_cell.angle_beta   90.00
_cell.angle_gamma   90.00
#
_symmetry.space_group_name_H-M   'P 1'
#
loop_
_entity.id
_entity.type
_entity.pdbx_description
1 polymer ?
#
loop_
_entity_poly.entity_id
_entity_poly.type
_entity_poly.pdbx_seq_one_letter_code
_entity_poly.pdbx_strand_id
1 'polypeptide(L)'
;MSRYRPPQPPSSLYITPEGYSALDDELKALWKRRHDVVEALSAAAAEGDRSENAEYIYRKKELRGIDRRIRYLQKRLPDFKVVHDKPATRDRIFFGAWVTLENGDGSEVIYRIVGADE
;
A
#
# COMPACT_ATOMS: atom_id res chain seq x y z
N MET A 1 -0.78 -25.60 21.29
CA MET A 1 0.43 -24.75 21.28
C MET A 1 0.35 -23.80 20.10
N SER A 2 0.23 -22.49 20.34
CA SER A 2 0.26 -21.50 19.25
C SER A 2 1.65 -21.55 18.61
N ARG A 3 1.71 -21.76 17.29
CA ARG A 3 2.97 -21.72 16.54
C ARG A 3 3.48 -20.29 16.56
N TYR A 4 4.44 -20.01 17.43
CA TYR A 4 5.13 -18.72 17.44
C TYR A 4 5.71 -18.48 16.04
N ARG A 5 5.22 -17.44 15.36
CA ARG A 5 5.76 -16.97 14.08
C ARG A 5 6.52 -15.68 14.37
N PRO A 6 7.86 -15.63 14.15
CA PRO A 6 8.60 -14.41 14.36
C PRO A 6 8.07 -13.30 13.44
N PRO A 7 8.14 -12.03 13.88
CA PRO A 7 7.77 -10.90 13.02
C PRO A 7 8.65 -10.91 11.77
N GLN A 8 8.05 -10.56 10.62
CA GLN A 8 8.82 -10.38 9.40
C GLN A 8 9.77 -9.18 9.56
N PRO A 9 10.99 -9.24 9.00
CA PRO A 9 11.90 -8.11 9.03
C PRO A 9 11.23 -6.89 8.37
N PRO A 10 11.53 -5.66 8.85
CA PRO A 10 10.93 -4.46 8.28
C PRO A 10 11.33 -4.34 6.81
N SER A 11 10.36 -3.99 5.96
CA SER A 11 10.61 -3.69 4.56
C SER A 11 11.51 -2.46 4.40
N SER A 12 12.22 -2.40 3.28
CA SER A 12 13.04 -1.26 2.87
C SER A 12 12.29 0.06 3.11
N LEU A 13 13.02 1.07 3.60
CA LEU A 13 12.49 2.42 3.81
C LEU A 13 12.68 3.31 2.57
N TYR A 14 13.27 2.80 1.50
CA TYR A 14 13.47 3.58 0.27
C TYR A 14 12.25 3.49 -0.61
N ILE A 15 11.81 4.64 -1.13
CA ILE A 15 10.69 4.75 -2.06
C ILE A 15 11.04 5.76 -3.16
N THR A 16 10.48 5.58 -4.34
CA THR A 16 10.59 6.59 -5.39
C THR A 16 9.67 7.79 -5.09
N PRO A 17 9.94 8.97 -5.67
CA PRO A 17 9.05 10.12 -5.51
C PRO A 17 7.64 9.84 -6.07
N GLU A 18 7.57 9.08 -7.16
CA GLU A 18 6.31 8.68 -7.80
C GLU A 18 5.51 7.74 -6.87
N GLY A 19 6.17 6.72 -6.32
CA GLY A 19 5.57 5.81 -5.35
C GLY A 19 5.10 6.50 -4.09
N TYR A 20 5.89 7.46 -3.56
CA TYR A 20 5.47 8.24 -2.39
C TYR A 20 4.20 9.04 -2.68
N SER A 21 4.14 9.74 -3.82
CA SER A 21 2.95 10.50 -4.22
C SER A 21 1.74 9.57 -4.37
N ALA A 22 1.91 8.41 -4.99
CA ALA A 22 0.84 7.44 -5.15
C ALA A 22 0.30 6.93 -3.81
N LEU A 23 1.17 6.65 -2.84
CA LEU A 23 0.76 6.22 -1.50
C LEU A 23 0.09 7.34 -0.69
N ASP A 24 0.55 8.59 -0.84
CA ASP A 24 -0.08 9.76 -0.23
C ASP A 24 -1.47 10.03 -0.81
N ASP A 25 -1.61 9.91 -2.13
CA ASP A 25 -2.90 10.04 -2.81
C ASP A 25 -3.85 8.89 -2.48
N GLU A 26 -3.33 7.66 -2.33
CA GLU A 26 -4.08 6.53 -1.79
C GLU A 26 -4.60 6.85 -0.39
N LEU A 27 -3.75 7.36 0.51
CA LEU A 27 -4.14 7.72 1.87
C LEU A 27 -5.27 8.76 1.87
N LYS A 28 -5.16 9.81 1.05
CA LYS A 28 -6.22 10.83 0.89
C LYS A 28 -7.52 10.22 0.37
N ALA A 29 -7.46 9.35 -0.62
CA ALA A 29 -8.63 8.68 -1.17
C ALA A 29 -9.30 7.76 -0.14
N LEU A 30 -8.52 7.05 0.67
CA LEU A 30 -9.03 6.20 1.74
C LEU A 30 -9.75 7.00 2.83
N TRP A 31 -9.28 8.20 3.17
CA TRP A 31 -9.98 9.07 4.12
C TRP A 31 -11.35 9.52 3.60
N LYS A 32 -11.45 9.87 2.31
CA LYS A 32 -12.73 10.19 1.67
C LYS A 32 -13.66 8.99 1.69
N ARG A 33 -13.19 7.83 1.21
CA ARG A 33 -13.98 6.60 1.20
C ARG A 33 -14.42 6.16 2.60
N ARG A 34 -13.57 6.38 3.62
CA ARG A 34 -13.90 6.10 5.02
C ARG A 34 -15.14 6.87 5.45
N HIS A 35 -15.24 8.15 5.08
CA HIS A 35 -16.40 8.98 5.38
C HIS A 35 -17.67 8.39 4.77
N ASP A 36 -17.65 8.11 3.46
CA ASP A 36 -18.79 7.56 2.72
C ASP A 36 -19.25 6.22 3.30
N VAL A 37 -18.31 5.35 3.68
CA VAL A 37 -18.61 4.04 4.28
C VAL A 37 -19.21 4.19 5.68
N VAL A 38 -18.80 5.18 6.46
CA VAL A 38 -19.39 5.46 7.78
C VAL A 38 -20.82 5.96 7.65
N GLU A 39 -21.09 6.84 6.69
CA GLU A 39 -22.45 7.30 6.40
C GLU A 39 -23.36 6.14 5.97
N ALA A 40 -22.89 5.32 5.01
CA ALA A 40 -23.61 4.14 4.54
C ALA A 40 -23.84 3.11 5.67
N LEU A 41 -22.85 2.91 6.53
CA LEU A 41 -22.97 2.03 7.70
C LEU A 41 -24.02 2.55 8.69
N SER A 42 -24.06 3.86 8.91
CA SER A 42 -25.06 4.50 9.78
C SER A 42 -26.48 4.38 9.20
N ALA A 43 -26.63 4.56 7.89
CA ALA A 43 -27.91 4.37 7.20
C ALA A 43 -28.39 2.91 7.32
N ALA A 44 -27.52 1.94 7.02
CA ALA A 44 -27.83 0.52 7.15
C ALA A 44 -28.17 0.12 8.60
N ALA A 45 -27.57 0.79 9.59
CA ALA A 45 -27.85 0.58 11.01
C ALA A 45 -29.20 1.15 11.47
N ALA A 46 -29.81 2.05 10.68
CA ALA A 46 -31.13 2.64 10.95
C ALA A 46 -32.27 1.83 10.29
N GLU A 47 -31.98 1.04 9.28
CA GLU A 47 -32.95 0.31 8.46
C GLU A 47 -33.42 -1.03 9.07
N GLY A 48 -32.75 -1.53 10.12
CA GLY A 48 -33.20 -2.76 10.79
C GLY A 48 -32.20 -3.39 11.76
N ASP A 49 -32.39 -4.69 11.99
CA ASP A 49 -31.52 -5.49 12.87
C ASP A 49 -30.11 -5.64 12.26
N ARG A 50 -29.12 -5.14 12.99
CA ARG A 50 -27.71 -5.13 12.63
C ARG A 50 -27.10 -6.53 12.49
N SER A 51 -27.73 -7.53 13.09
CA SER A 51 -27.22 -8.91 13.08
C SER A 51 -27.58 -9.67 11.79
N GLU A 52 -28.67 -9.29 11.13
CA GLU A 52 -29.15 -9.93 9.89
C GLU A 52 -28.97 -9.06 8.64
N ASN A 53 -28.77 -7.75 8.80
CA ASN A 53 -28.55 -6.85 7.68
C ASN A 53 -27.19 -7.10 7.00
N ALA A 54 -27.23 -7.71 5.82
CA ALA A 54 -26.05 -8.02 5.00
C ALA A 54 -25.24 -6.77 4.61
N GLU A 55 -25.92 -5.65 4.31
CA GLU A 55 -25.27 -4.38 3.98
C GLU A 55 -24.46 -3.86 5.17
N TYR A 56 -25.04 -3.90 6.38
CA TYR A 56 -24.32 -3.51 7.59
C TYR A 56 -23.07 -4.37 7.84
N ILE A 57 -23.18 -5.69 7.70
CA ILE A 57 -22.04 -6.62 7.88
C ILE A 57 -20.95 -6.31 6.86
N TYR A 58 -21.32 -6.10 5.60
CA TYR A 58 -20.39 -5.78 4.52
C TYR A 58 -19.67 -4.45 4.78
N ARG A 59 -20.42 -3.36 5.05
CA ARG A 59 -19.85 -2.04 5.32
C ARG A 59 -18.95 -2.03 6.55
N LYS A 60 -19.29 -2.79 7.58
CA LYS A 60 -18.44 -2.96 8.77
C LYS A 60 -17.12 -3.65 8.44
N LYS A 61 -17.13 -4.65 7.55
CA LYS A 61 -15.91 -5.31 7.07
C LYS A 61 -15.08 -4.37 6.18
N GLU A 62 -15.73 -3.62 5.31
CA GLU A 62 -15.09 -2.60 4.46
C GLU A 62 -14.38 -1.53 5.30
N LEU A 63 -15.07 -0.96 6.29
CA LEU A 63 -14.51 0.04 7.21
C LEU A 63 -13.27 -0.47 7.93
N ARG A 64 -13.28 -1.72 8.42
CA ARG A 64 -12.10 -2.34 9.04
C ARG A 64 -10.92 -2.48 8.08
N GLY A 65 -11.19 -2.78 6.80
CA GLY A 65 -10.18 -2.85 5.76
C GLY A 65 -9.54 -1.49 5.52
N ILE A 66 -10.37 -0.45 5.38
CA ILE A 66 -9.93 0.94 5.18
C ILE A 66 -9.10 1.41 6.39
N ASP A 67 -9.61 1.24 7.61
CA ASP A 67 -8.90 1.65 8.84
C ASP A 67 -7.55 0.93 8.98
N ARG A 68 -7.47 -0.35 8.57
CA ARG A 68 -6.22 -1.11 8.57
C ARG A 68 -5.21 -0.51 7.59
N ARG A 69 -5.64 -0.17 6.36
CA ARG A 69 -4.75 0.39 5.33
C ARG A 69 -4.32 1.81 5.68
N ILE A 70 -5.23 2.66 6.18
CA ILE A 70 -4.91 4.00 6.68
C ILE A 70 -3.85 3.92 7.78
N ARG A 71 -4.05 3.06 8.79
CA ARG A 71 -3.07 2.90 9.88
C ARG A 71 -1.70 2.45 9.37
N TYR A 72 -1.69 1.56 8.38
CA TYR A 72 -0.45 1.11 7.74
C TYR A 72 0.28 2.27 7.07
N LEU A 73 -0.42 3.01 6.20
CA LEU A 73 0.15 4.14 5.45
C LEU A 73 0.59 5.27 6.37
N GLN A 74 -0.22 5.66 7.37
CA GLN A 74 0.14 6.69 8.34
C GLN A 74 1.40 6.35 9.15
N LYS A 75 1.65 5.06 9.41
CA LYS A 75 2.86 4.62 10.11
C LYS A 75 4.07 4.61 9.17
N ARG A 76 3.89 4.19 7.91
CA ARG A 76 5.00 3.99 6.97
C ARG A 76 5.41 5.26 6.24
N LEU A 77 4.46 6.11 5.85
CA LEU A 77 4.72 7.34 5.08
C LEU A 77 5.77 8.27 5.71
N PRO A 78 5.75 8.54 7.03
CA PRO A 78 6.76 9.38 7.67
C PRO A 78 8.15 8.74 7.72
N ASP A 79 8.22 7.40 7.71
CA ASP A 79 9.46 6.65 7.82
C ASP A 79 10.18 6.48 6.47
N PHE A 80 9.50 6.74 5.35
CA PHE A 80 10.08 6.59 4.02
C PHE A 80 11.15 7.65 3.74
N LYS A 81 12.25 7.18 3.14
CA LYS A 81 13.30 8.00 2.55
C LYS A 81 13.07 8.05 1.04
N VAL A 82 12.59 9.20 0.58
CA VAL A 82 12.38 9.45 -0.85
C VAL A 82 13.74 9.62 -1.53
N VAL A 83 14.02 8.76 -2.52
CA VAL A 83 15.29 8.81 -3.28
C VAL A 83 15.04 9.47 -4.63
N HIS A 84 15.58 10.66 -4.82
CA HIS A 84 15.46 11.41 -6.09
C HIS A 84 16.62 11.14 -7.06
N ASP A 85 17.76 10.69 -6.53
CA ASP A 85 19.00 10.64 -7.30
C ASP A 85 19.01 9.50 -8.31
N LYS A 86 19.32 9.84 -9.56
CA LYS A 86 19.72 8.85 -10.55
C LYS A 86 21.17 8.45 -10.24
N PRO A 87 21.51 7.15 -10.23
CA PRO A 87 22.87 6.74 -9.96
C PRO A 87 23.84 7.41 -10.93
N ALA A 88 24.86 8.08 -10.38
CA ALA A 88 25.87 8.80 -11.14
C ALA A 88 26.75 7.88 -11.98
N THR A 89 26.83 6.60 -11.61
CA THR A 89 27.70 5.61 -12.24
C THR A 89 26.87 4.42 -12.74
N ARG A 90 27.18 3.96 -13.97
CA ARG A 90 26.50 2.84 -14.65
C ARG A 90 27.20 1.48 -14.44
N ASP A 91 28.24 1.45 -13.64
CA ASP A 91 29.02 0.26 -13.29
C ASP A 91 28.31 -0.63 -12.25
N ARG A 92 27.32 -0.09 -11.52
CA ARG A 92 26.53 -0.81 -10.52
C ARG A 92 25.05 -0.46 -10.61
N ILE A 93 24.19 -1.42 -10.30
CA ILE A 93 22.73 -1.23 -10.23
C ILE A 93 22.38 -0.71 -8.83
N PHE A 94 21.78 0.47 -8.77
CA PHE A 94 21.32 1.12 -7.54
C PHE A 94 19.79 1.24 -7.50
N PHE A 95 19.25 1.71 -6.36
CA PHE A 95 17.83 2.03 -6.24
C PHE A 95 17.39 3.06 -7.30
N GLY A 96 16.22 2.86 -7.89
CA GLY A 96 15.68 3.70 -8.96
C GLY A 96 16.29 3.45 -10.34
N ALA A 97 17.29 2.56 -10.46
CA ALA A 97 17.89 2.22 -11.75
C ALA A 97 16.90 1.45 -12.63
N TRP A 98 16.96 1.76 -13.93
CA TRP A 98 16.33 0.97 -14.98
C TRP A 98 17.33 -0.08 -15.48
N VAL A 99 16.89 -1.33 -15.54
CA VAL A 99 17.71 -2.48 -15.92
C VAL A 99 16.99 -3.22 -17.03
N THR A 100 17.67 -3.40 -18.15
CA THR A 100 17.22 -4.29 -19.23
C THR A 100 17.84 -5.66 -19.00
N LEU A 101 17.02 -6.70 -18.94
CA LEU A 101 17.45 -8.08 -18.86
C LEU A 101 17.08 -8.78 -20.16
N GLU A 102 18.02 -9.53 -20.72
CA GLU A 102 17.77 -10.42 -21.84
C GLU A 102 17.52 -11.84 -21.31
N ASN A 103 16.43 -12.45 -21.74
CA ASN A 103 16.10 -13.83 -21.44
C ASN A 103 16.82 -14.79 -22.38
N GLY A 104 16.87 -16.08 -22.02
CA GLY A 104 17.54 -17.10 -22.84
C GLY A 104 16.91 -17.34 -24.23
N ASP A 105 15.73 -16.78 -24.50
CA ASP A 105 15.05 -16.80 -25.80
C ASP A 105 15.30 -15.52 -26.64
N GLY A 106 16.14 -14.61 -26.16
CA GLY A 106 16.47 -13.33 -26.81
C GLY A 106 15.44 -12.22 -26.58
N SER A 107 14.44 -12.44 -25.72
CA SER A 107 13.49 -11.39 -25.35
C SER A 107 14.08 -10.43 -24.31
N GLU A 108 13.90 -9.13 -24.52
CA GLU A 108 14.32 -8.10 -23.57
C GLU A 108 13.16 -7.68 -22.65
N VAL A 109 13.43 -7.59 -21.35
CA VAL A 109 12.49 -7.08 -20.35
C VAL A 109 13.14 -5.96 -19.56
N ILE A 110 12.44 -4.84 -19.45
CA ILE A 110 12.90 -3.67 -18.71
C ILE A 110 12.25 -3.65 -17.33
N TYR A 111 13.08 -3.60 -16.29
CA TYR A 111 12.67 -3.50 -14.90
C TYR A 111 13.19 -2.20 -14.28
N ARG A 112 12.50 -1.72 -13.23
CA ARG A 112 12.97 -0.64 -12.36
C ARG A 112 13.11 -1.15 -10.94
N ILE A 113 14.24 -0.84 -10.30
CA ILE A 113 14.45 -1.20 -8.89
C ILE A 113 13.71 -0.18 -8.01
N VAL A 114 12.63 -0.62 -7.35
CA VAL A 114 11.77 0.20 -6.50
C VAL A 114 11.70 -0.32 -5.06
N GLY A 115 11.01 0.43 -4.19
CA GLY A 115 10.79 0.05 -2.80
C GLY A 115 9.83 -1.13 -2.68
N ALA A 116 9.80 -1.79 -1.51
CA ALA A 116 8.89 -2.93 -1.31
C ALA A 116 7.40 -2.53 -1.14
N ASP A 117 7.13 -1.23 -1.03
CA ASP A 117 5.80 -0.66 -0.83
C ASP A 117 5.18 -0.06 -2.10
N GLU A 118 5.92 -0.10 -3.22
CA GLU A 118 5.54 0.35 -4.56
C GLU A 118 5.58 -0.84 -5.53
#